data_AF-A0A935KCF0-F1
#
_entry.id   AF-A0A935KCF0-F1
#
_cell.length_a   1.000
_cell.length_b   1.000
_cell.length_c   1.000
_cell.angle_alpha   90.00
_cell.angle_beta   90.00
_cell.angle_gamma   90.00
#
_symmetry.space_group_name_H-M   'P 1'
#
loop_
_entity.id
_entity.type
_entity.pdbx_description
1 polymer ?
#
loop_
_entity_poly.entity_id
_entity_poly.type
_entity_poly.pdbx_seq_one_letter_code
_entity_poly.pdbx_strand_id
1 'polypeptide(L)' 'MNNSGKFDNLKLDAHYFIGKSYLMIDDKISASEHLQLVVDGRGSYYKKAEALIKEL' A
#
# COMPACT_ATOMS: atom_id res chain seq x y z
N MET A 1 23.43 6.48 11.57
CA MET A 1 22.31 7.09 10.80
C MET A 1 21.42 5.96 10.31
N ASN A 2 20.21 5.82 10.86
CA ASN A 2 19.27 4.77 10.46
C ASN A 2 18.27 5.35 9.44
N ASN A 3 18.78 5.71 8.25
CA ASN A 3 17.95 6.32 7.20
C ASN A 3 17.15 5.27 6.42
N SER A 4 17.56 4.00 6.43
CA SER A 4 16.95 2.93 5.64
C SER A 4 15.45 2.77 5.91
N GLY A 5 15.03 2.73 7.18
CA GLY A 5 13.62 2.57 7.53
C GLY A 5 12.70 3.72 7.09
N LYS A 6 13.23 4.95 6.95
CA LYS A 6 12.45 6.08 6.42
C LYS A 6 12.26 5.97 4.90
N PHE A 7 13.29 5.53 4.18
CA PHE A 7 13.19 5.29 2.74
C PHE A 7 12.26 4.12 2.43
N ASP A 8 12.29 3.06 3.25
CA ASP A 8 11.39 1.92 3.08
C ASP A 8 9.93 2.32 3.34
N ASN A 9 9.66 3.11 4.38
CA ASN A 9 8.31 3.65 4.61
C ASN A 9 7.84 4.55 3.46
N LEU A 10 8.70 5.40 2.90
CA LEU A 10 8.33 6.24 1.76
C LEU A 10 7.90 5.41 0.54
N LYS A 11 8.61 4.29 0.28
CA LYS A 11 8.22 3.36 -0.79
C LYS A 11 6.86 2.73 -0.50
N LEU A 12 6.64 2.23 0.72
CA LEU A 12 5.37 1.62 1.10
C LEU A 12 4.21 2.62 1.04
N ASP A 13 4.44 3.87 1.42
CA ASP A 13 3.44 4.92 1.30
C ASP A 13 3.10 5.20 -0.18
N ALA A 14 4.08 5.16 -1.09
CA ALA A 14 3.82 5.27 -2.53
C ALA A 14 2.97 4.10 -3.04
N HIS A 15 3.26 2.86 -2.64
CA HIS A 15 2.46 1.69 -2.97
C HIS A 15 1.00 1.84 -2.52
N TYR A 16 0.74 2.46 -1.35
CA TYR A 16 -0.62 2.73 -0.87
C TYR A 16 -1.39 3.63 -1.83
N PHE A 17 -0.78 4.73 -2.30
CA PHE A 17 -1.45 5.64 -3.23
C PHE A 17 -1.60 5.04 -4.63
N ILE A 18 -0.65 4.23 -5.09
CA ILE A 18 -0.77 3.50 -6.37
C ILE A 18 -1.96 2.52 -6.30
N GLY A 19 -2.06 1.74 -5.23
CA GLY A 19 -3.18 0.83 -5.03
C GLY A 19 -4.53 1.54 -5.04
N LYS A 20 -4.63 2.71 -4.39
CA LYS A 20 -5.83 3.56 -4.46
C LYS A 20 -6.16 4.03 -5.88
N SER A 21 -5.15 4.40 -6.67
CA SER A 21 -5.37 4.82 -8.06
C SER A 21 -5.92 3.69 -8.92
N TYR A 22 -5.45 2.45 -8.71
CA TYR A 22 -6.01 1.28 -9.37
C TYR A 22 -7.48 1.02 -8.98
N LEU A 23 -7.84 1.21 -7.71
CA LEU A 23 -9.24 1.16 -7.28
C LEU A 23 -10.14 2.18 -8.00
N MET A 24 -9.61 3.37 -8.28
CA MET A 24 -10.37 4.43 -8.98
C MET A 24 -10.71 4.06 -10.43
N ILE A 25 -9.98 3.12 -11.03
CA ILE A 25 -10.22 2.62 -12.39
C ILE A 25 -10.78 1.19 -12.39
N ASP A 26 -11.29 0.72 -11.24
CA ASP A 26 -11.85 -0.62 -11.00
C ASP A 26 -10.90 -1.79 -11.30
N ASP A 27 -9.59 -1.52 -11.36
CA ASP A 27 -8.57 -2.56 -11.47
C ASP A 27 -8.25 -3.14 -10.08
N LYS A 28 -9.13 -4.02 -9.62
CA LYS A 28 -9.04 -4.62 -8.28
C LYS A 28 -7.81 -5.52 -8.10
N ILE A 29 -7.32 -6.14 -9.18
CA ILE A 29 -6.17 -7.06 -9.11
C ILE A 29 -4.91 -6.24 -8.82
N SER A 30 -4.61 -5.25 -9.66
CA SER A 30 -3.44 -4.39 -9.44
C SER A 30 -3.55 -3.58 -8.15
N ALA A 31 -4.76 -3.16 -7.78
CA ALA A 31 -4.99 -2.51 -6.48
C ALA A 31 -4.59 -3.42 -5.31
N SER A 32 -5.07 -4.66 -5.29
CA SER A 32 -4.80 -5.63 -4.22
C SER A 32 -3.30 -5.93 -4.09
N GLU A 33 -2.61 -6.16 -5.21
CA GLU A 33 -1.16 -6.42 -5.23
C GLU A 33 -0.36 -5.28 -4.58
N HIS A 34 -0.64 -4.04 -4.97
CA HIS A 34 0.04 -2.88 -4.41
C HIS A 34 -0.30 -2.66 -2.93
N LEU A 35 -1.57 -2.83 -2.53
CA LEU A 35 -2.00 -2.67 -1.14
C LEU A 35 -1.41 -3.77 -0.24
N GLN A 36 -1.27 -5.01 -0.73
CA GLN A 36 -0.70 -6.11 0.03
C GLN A 36 0.76 -5.86 0.38
N LEU A 37 1.55 -5.26 -0.53
CA LEU A 37 2.94 -4.86 -0.23
C LEU A 37 3.01 -3.89 0.96
N VAL A 38 2.04 -2.99 1.10
CA VAL A 38 1.94 -2.05 2.24
C VAL A 38 1.63 -2.79 3.54
N VAL A 39 0.74 -3.78 3.48
CA VAL A 39 0.36 -4.64 4.63
C VAL A 39 1.57 -5.44 5.10
N ASP A 40 2.22 -6.16 4.19
CA ASP A 40 3.36 -7.03 4.48
C ASP A 40 4.55 -6.24 5.03
N GLY A 41 4.83 -5.08 4.45
CA GLY A 41 5.90 -4.19 4.88
C GLY A 41 5.60 -3.42 6.17
N ARG A 42 4.38 -3.52 6.73
CA ARG A 42 3.88 -2.72 7.86
C ARG A 42 4.14 -1.21 7.69
N GLY A 43 3.94 -0.71 6.47
CA GLY A 43 4.12 0.71 6.13
C GLY A 43 3.14 1.60 6.89
N SER A 44 3.32 2.92 6.86
CA SER A 44 2.51 3.87 7.66
C SER A 44 1.00 3.72 7.46
N TYR A 45 0.59 3.28 6.26
CA TYR A 45 -0.80 3.09 5.86
C TYR A 45 -1.32 1.65 5.96
N TYR A 46 -0.56 0.71 6.51
CA TYR A 46 -0.87 -0.73 6.45
C TYR A 46 -2.29 -1.08 6.93
N LYS A 47 -2.78 -0.46 8.02
CA LYS A 47 -4.15 -0.70 8.52
C LYS A 47 -5.24 -0.25 7.53
N LYS A 48 -5.00 0.85 6.82
CA LYS A 48 -5.92 1.35 5.79
C LYS A 48 -5.86 0.48 4.54
N ALA A 49 -4.66 0.02 4.17
CA ALA A 49 -4.49 -0.93 3.07
C ALA A 49 -5.22 -2.24 3.36
N GLU A 50 -5.09 -2.79 4.57
CA GLU A 50 -5.80 -4.01 4.98
C GLU A 50 -7.32 -3.85 4.93
N ALA A 51 -7.85 -2.69 5.34
CA ALA A 51 -9.28 -2.40 5.25
C ALA A 51 -9.76 -2.38 3.79
N LEU A 52 -9.03 -1.70 2.90
CA LEU A 52 -9.38 -1.64 1.48
C LEU A 52 -9.36 -3.03 0.82
N ILE A 53 -8.38 -3.88 1.15
CA ILE A 53 -8.32 -5.24 0.61
C ILE A 53 -9.53 -6.08 1.05
N LYS A 54 -10.03 -5.89 2.27
CA LYS A 54 -11.24 -6.60 2.76
C LYS A 54 -12.52 -6.16 2.06
N GLU A 55 -12.53 -4.98 1.44
CA GLU A 55 -13.67 -4.40 0.73
C GLU A 55 -13.69 -4.74 -0.78
N LEU A 56 -12.62 -5.34 -1.31
CA LEU A 56 -12.46 -5.69 -2.72
C LEU A 56 -13.29 -6.91 -3.14
#